data_AF-A0A0R0IUL4-F1
#
_entry.id   AF-A0A0R0IUL4-F1
#
_cell.length_a   1.000
_cell.length_b   1.000
_cell.length_c   1.000
_cell.angle_alpha   90.00
_cell.angle_beta   90.00
_cell.angle_gamma   90.00
#
_symmetry.space_group_name_H-M   'P 1'
#
loop_
_entity.id
_entity.type
_entity.pdbx_description
1 polymer ?
#
loop_
_entity_poly.entity_id
_entity_poly.type
_entity_poly.pdbx_seq_one_letter_code
_entity_poly.pdbx_strand_id
1 'polypeptide(L)'
;MKPVTISNKNATQGFVRFSIRATAESDAPPILNAFEVYELITDLNSPTDIKDVDAMENIKRYYGISRIDWQGDPCLPEKFRWSGLDCSYGINPRIISL
;
A
#
# COMPACT_ATOMS: atom_id res chain seq x y z
N MET A 1 -2.63 -27.83 7.21
CA MET A 1 -2.85 -27.26 5.86
C MET A 1 -1.64 -26.43 5.50
N LYS A 2 -1.04 -26.60 4.32
CA LYS A 2 0.04 -25.73 3.84
C LYS A 2 -0.57 -24.69 2.89
N PRO A 3 -0.26 -23.39 3.02
CA PRO A 3 -0.70 -22.41 2.05
C PRO A 3 -0.11 -22.73 0.68
N VAL A 4 -0.89 -22.48 -0.37
CA VAL A 4 -0.47 -22.60 -1.77
C VAL A 4 -0.51 -21.20 -2.36
N THR A 5 0.59 -20.78 -2.98
CA THR A 5 0.68 -19.49 -3.66
C THR A 5 0.45 -19.69 -5.16
N ILE A 6 -0.49 -18.93 -5.70
CA ILE A 6 -0.77 -18.86 -7.14
C ILE A 6 -0.44 -17.45 -7.59
N SER A 7 0.45 -17.30 -8.57
CA SER A 7 0.82 -16.01 -9.14
C SER A 7 0.66 -16.01 -10.65
N ASN A 8 0.28 -14.86 -11.22
CA ASN A 8 0.33 -14.67 -12.66
C ASN A 8 1.78 -14.38 -13.08
N LYS A 9 2.26 -15.06 -14.12
CA LYS A 9 3.61 -14.82 -14.67
C LYS A 9 3.68 -13.53 -15.49
N ASN A 10 2.55 -13.11 -16.06
CA ASN A 10 2.49 -11.94 -16.91
C ASN A 10 1.91 -10.76 -16.14
N ALA A 11 2.52 -9.58 -16.31
CA ALA A 11 1.91 -8.34 -15.86
C ALA A 11 0.58 -8.14 -16.60
N THR A 12 -0.46 -7.80 -15.84
CA THR A 12 -1.77 -7.48 -16.40
C THR A 12 -1.97 -5.98 -16.27
N GLN A 13 -2.46 -5.31 -17.31
CA GLN A 13 -2.85 -3.91 -17.20
C GLN A 13 -4.31 -3.82 -16.74
N GLY A 14 -4.59 -2.96 -15.77
CA GLY A 14 -5.94 -2.74 -15.24
C GLY A 14 -6.40 -3.80 -14.24
N PHE A 15 -7.64 -4.26 -14.37
CA PHE A 15 -8.29 -5.07 -13.34
C PHE A 15 -7.82 -6.54 -13.34
N VAL A 16 -7.38 -7.02 -12.17
CA VAL A 16 -7.11 -8.44 -11.92
C VAL A 16 -8.41 -9.12 -11.45
N ARG A 17 -8.88 -10.12 -12.20
CA ARG A 17 -10.02 -10.97 -11.82
C ARG A 17 -9.55 -12.40 -11.63
N PHE A 18 -9.83 -12.99 -10.47
CA PHE A 18 -9.59 -14.39 -10.19
C PHE A 18 -10.84 -15.03 -9.56
N SER A 19 -10.95 -16.35 -9.66
CA SER A 19 -12.00 -17.12 -9.01
C SER A 19 -11.41 -18.39 -8.41
N ILE A 20 -11.79 -18.68 -7.17
CA ILE A 20 -11.46 -19.93 -6.48
C ILE A 20 -12.77 -20.69 -6.27
N ARG A 21 -12.73 -22.00 -6.50
CA ARG A 21 -13.89 -22.89 -6.36
C ARG A 21 -13.45 -24.19 -5.68
N ALA A 22 -14.34 -24.79 -4.90
CA ALA A 22 -14.12 -26.13 -4.37
C ALA A 22 -14.06 -27.14 -5.53
N THR A 23 -13.26 -28.19 -5.37
CA THR A 23 -13.25 -29.32 -6.31
C THR A 23 -14.48 -30.21 -6.05
N ALA A 24 -14.78 -31.14 -6.96
CA ALA A 24 -15.93 -32.03 -6.81
C ALA A 24 -15.81 -32.96 -5.59
N GLU A 25 -14.60 -33.16 -5.07
CA GLU A 25 -14.26 -34.02 -3.95
C GLU A 25 -14.32 -33.28 -2.60
N SER A 26 -14.66 -31.99 -2.57
CA SER A 26 -14.68 -31.17 -1.36
C SER A 26 -16.07 -30.59 -1.10
N ASP A 27 -16.68 -30.97 0.02
CA ASP A 27 -17.91 -30.36 0.52
C ASP A 27 -17.68 -28.97 1.17
N ALA A 28 -16.42 -28.65 1.49
CA ALA A 28 -16.04 -27.38 2.09
C ALA A 28 -15.73 -26.30 1.01
N PRO A 29 -16.05 -25.02 1.26
CA PRO A 29 -15.66 -23.92 0.37
C PRO A 29 -14.15 -23.66 0.40
N PRO A 30 -13.58 -23.06 -0.67
CA PRO A 30 -12.18 -22.68 -0.67
C PRO A 30 -11.91 -21.55 0.35
N ILE A 31 -10.73 -21.56 0.97
CA ILE A 31 -10.29 -20.54 1.91
C ILE A 31 -9.23 -19.66 1.24
N LEU A 32 -9.47 -18.34 1.17
CA LEU A 32 -8.50 -17.34 0.73
C LEU A 32 -7.85 -16.68 1.95
N ASN A 33 -6.55 -16.88 2.15
CA ASN A 33 -5.82 -16.27 3.26
C ASN A 33 -5.32 -14.85 2.94
N ALA A 34 -4.79 -14.66 1.73
CA ALA A 34 -4.23 -13.39 1.29
C ALA A 34 -4.40 -13.22 -0.22
N PHE A 35 -4.44 -11.96 -0.66
CA PHE A 35 -4.40 -11.57 -2.05
C PHE A 35 -3.46 -10.36 -2.17
N GLU A 36 -2.42 -10.49 -2.97
CA GLU A 36 -1.41 -9.46 -3.16
C GLU A 36 -1.44 -8.99 -4.62
N VAL A 37 -1.48 -7.68 -4.82
CA VAL A 37 -1.40 -7.05 -6.13
C VAL A 37 -0.25 -6.05 -6.09
N TYR A 38 0.65 -6.19 -7.05
CA TYR A 38 1.75 -5.26 -7.25
C TYR A 38 1.45 -4.47 -8.52
N GLU A 39 1.36 -3.15 -8.39
CA GLU A 39 1.25 -2.21 -9.50
C GLU A 39 2.61 -1.57 -9.74
N LEU A 40 3.07 -1.53 -10.99
CA LEU A 40 4.21 -0.70 -11.33
C LEU A 40 3.73 0.75 -11.33
N ILE A 41 4.09 1.48 -10.28
CA ILE A 41 3.87 2.92 -10.22
C ILE A 41 5.05 3.58 -10.91
N THR A 42 4.82 4.12 -12.11
CA THR A 42 5.77 5.01 -12.79
C THR A 42 5.52 6.44 -12.30
N ASP A 43 5.77 6.71 -11.02
CA ASP A 43 5.78 8.10 -10.57
C ASP A 43 7.09 8.74 -11.03
N LEU A 44 7.00 9.87 -11.73
CA LEU A 44 8.14 10.72 -12.05
C LEU A 44 8.71 11.40 -10.80
N ASN A 45 7.93 11.41 -9.72
CA ASN A 45 8.27 12.07 -8.47
C ASN A 45 9.12 11.14 -7.62
N SER A 46 10.16 11.72 -7.03
CA SER A 46 10.90 11.06 -5.96
C SER A 46 9.97 10.86 -4.74
N PRO A 47 10.32 9.97 -3.80
CA PRO A 47 9.62 9.85 -2.52
C PRO A 47 9.48 11.19 -1.79
N THR A 48 8.56 11.23 -0.82
CA THR A 48 8.44 12.37 0.10
C THR A 48 9.81 12.72 0.68
N ASP A 49 10.12 14.01 0.76
CA ASP A 49 11.42 14.46 1.24
C ASP A 49 11.75 13.86 2.60
N ILE A 50 12.94 13.27 2.71
CA ILE A 50 13.36 12.51 3.88
C ILE A 50 13.26 13.33 5.18
N LYS A 51 13.46 14.66 5.13
CA LYS A 51 13.36 15.50 6.32
C LYS A 51 11.93 15.56 6.85
N ASP A 52 10.94 15.54 5.97
CA ASP A 52 9.54 15.53 6.35
C ASP A 52 9.15 14.14 6.88
N VAL A 53 9.65 13.07 6.27
CA VAL A 53 9.46 11.68 6.76
C VAL A 53 10.05 11.53 8.18
N ASP A 54 11.29 11.95 8.39
CA ASP A 54 11.98 11.89 9.68
C ASP A 54 11.25 12.73 10.75
N ALA A 55 10.79 13.93 10.38
CA ALA A 55 10.01 14.78 11.28
C ALA A 55 8.70 14.08 11.71
N MET A 56 8.00 13.46 10.77
CA MET A 56 6.78 12.71 11.04
C MET A 56 7.01 11.46 11.89
N GLU A 57 8.10 10.72 11.65
CA GLU A 57 8.47 9.57 12.48
C GLU A 57 8.74 10.01 13.93
N ASN A 58 9.43 11.14 14.10
CA ASN A 58 9.70 11.71 15.42
C ASN A 58 8.41 12.15 16.13
N ILE A 59 7.47 12.82 15.43
CA ILE A 59 6.15 13.16 15.98
C ILE A 59 5.39 11.89 16.40
N LYS A 60 5.38 10.87 15.54
CA LYS A 60 4.72 9.59 15.81
C LYS A 60 5.28 8.92 17.06
N ARG A 61 6.61 8.89 17.21
CA ARG A 61 7.30 8.33 18.38
C ARG A 61 7.04 9.15 19.64
N TYR A 62 7.16 10.48 19.57
CA TYR A 62 7.02 11.36 20.73
C TYR A 62 5.61 11.35 21.31
N TYR A 63 4.58 11.37 20.46
CA TYR A 63 3.18 11.40 20.88
C TYR A 63 2.51 10.01 20.96
N GLY A 64 3.26 8.92 20.72
CA GLY A 64 2.71 7.56 20.76
C GLY A 64 1.58 7.31 19.75
N ILE A 65 1.67 7.92 18.57
CA ILE A 65 0.60 7.87 17.56
C ILE A 65 0.57 6.49 16.89
N SER A 66 -0.58 5.82 16.96
CA SER A 66 -0.83 4.48 16.39
C SER A 66 -1.81 4.48 15.21
N ARG A 67 -1.84 5.56 14.43
CA ARG A 67 -2.65 5.66 13.20
C ARG A 67 -2.26 4.58 12.19
N ILE A 68 -3.25 3.83 11.70
CA ILE A 68 -3.07 2.69 10.79
C ILE A 68 -2.61 3.17 9.41
N ASP A 69 -3.09 4.33 8.97
CA ASP A 69 -2.77 4.94 7.68
C ASP A 69 -1.40 5.62 7.65
N TRP A 70 -0.75 5.84 8.80
CA TRP A 70 0.59 6.43 8.88
C TRP A 70 1.68 5.36 8.72
N GLN A 71 1.67 4.71 7.56
CA GLN A 71 2.63 3.69 7.14
C GLN A 71 3.03 3.91 5.69
N GLY A 72 4.30 3.62 5.36
CA GLY A 72 4.83 3.86 4.02
C GLY A 72 5.20 5.32 3.77
N ASP A 73 5.02 5.77 2.54
CA ASP A 73 5.30 7.16 2.15
C ASP A 73 4.16 8.10 2.59
N PRO A 74 4.44 9.24 3.25
CA PRO A 74 3.41 10.15 3.73
C PRO A 74 2.51 10.76 2.66
N CYS A 75 3.03 11.02 1.46
CA CYS A 75 2.33 11.74 0.39
C CYS A 75 1.99 10.87 -0.82
N LEU A 76 2.74 9.79 -1.05
CA LEU A 76 2.66 8.99 -2.27
C LEU A 76 2.16 7.56 -2.05
N PRO A 77 1.41 6.99 -3.02
CA PRO A 77 0.71 7.69 -4.11
C PRO A 77 -0.27 8.75 -3.56
N GLU A 78 -0.56 9.81 -4.30
CA GLU A 78 -1.44 10.91 -3.84
C GLU A 78 -2.79 10.40 -3.30
N LYS A 79 -3.36 9.39 -3.96
CA LYS A 79 -4.60 8.70 -3.54
C LYS A 79 -4.51 8.00 -2.16
N PHE A 80 -3.31 7.76 -1.67
CA PHE A 80 -3.01 7.05 -0.42
C PHE A 80 -2.19 7.90 0.56
N ARG A 81 -2.12 9.23 0.34
CA ARG A 81 -1.59 10.20 1.30
C ARG A 81 -2.17 9.96 2.70
N TRP A 82 -1.33 10.10 3.72
CA TRP A 82 -1.76 9.96 5.11
C TRP A 82 -2.87 10.95 5.49
N SER A 83 -3.76 10.53 6.38
CA SER A 83 -4.87 11.36 6.84
C SER A 83 -4.38 12.47 7.75
N GLY A 84 -4.87 13.68 7.48
CA GLY A 84 -4.62 14.89 8.27
C GLY A 84 -3.54 15.81 7.70
N LEU A 85 -2.58 15.28 6.95
CA LEU A 85 -1.51 16.12 6.37
C LEU A 85 -1.87 16.61 4.97
N ASP A 86 -1.32 17.71 4.51
CA ASP A 86 -1.39 18.13 3.10
C ASP A 86 0.01 18.14 2.47
N CYS A 87 0.08 17.88 1.16
CA CYS A 87 1.35 17.75 0.45
C CYS A 87 1.42 18.68 -0.76
N SER A 88 2.59 19.28 -0.99
CA SER A 88 2.93 19.86 -2.29
C SER A 88 3.66 18.84 -3.15
N TYR A 89 3.25 18.67 -4.41
CA TYR A 89 3.73 17.61 -5.32
C TYR A 89 4.77 18.11 -6.33
N GLY A 90 5.96 18.46 -5.81
CA GLY A 90 7.14 18.76 -6.63
C GLY A 90 7.96 17.51 -6.97
N ILE A 91 9.22 17.70 -7.41
CA ILE A 91 10.18 16.60 -7.65
C ILE A 91 10.30 15.69 -6.42
N ASN A 92 10.36 16.30 -5.23
CA ASN A 92 10.15 15.64 -3.95
C ASN A 92 8.87 16.22 -3.34
N PRO A 93 7.86 15.40 -3.04
CA PRO A 93 6.73 15.84 -2.25
C PRO A 93 7.18 16.39 -0.90
N ARG A 94 6.54 17.47 -0.47
CA ARG A 94 6.77 18.10 0.83
C ARG A 94 5.47 18.11 1.63
N ILE A 95 5.55 17.83 2.92
CA ILE A 95 4.42 18.00 3.83
C ILE A 95 4.31 19.50 4.15
N ILE A 96 3.15 20.10 3.85
CA ILE A 96 2.93 21.55 4.01
C ILE A 96 1.97 21.88 5.17
N SER A 97 1.19 20.90 5.65
CA SER A 97 0.35 21.05 6.85
C SER A 97 0.06 19.69 7.51
N LEU A 98 -0.42 19.72 8.76
CA LEU A 98 -0.82 18.57 9.59
C LEU A 98 -2.22 18.76 10.19
#